data_AF-A0A804I048-F1
#
_entry.id   AF-A0A804I048-F1
#
_cell.length_a   1.000
_cell.length_b   1.000
_cell.length_c   1.000
_cell.angle_alpha   90.00
_cell.angle_beta   90.00
_cell.angle_gamma   90.00
#
_symmetry.space_group_name_H-M   'P 1'
#
loop_
_entity.id
_entity.type
_entity.pdbx_description
1 polymer ?
#
loop_
_entity_poly.entity_id
_entity_poly.type
_entity_poly.pdbx_seq_one_letter_code
_entity_poly.pdbx_strand_id
1 'polypeptide(L)'
;MPAVVVCGKRSSSIFEDLHLHTPPPASKRARCASGAFLPTAALRLSPLADRDNGENSGDGTNLFAANLAHLRSLFPEMDHQLLERALEESGNDLDSALQSLNDLHLETTKFNLDSSVSKSEIGVETNVQPSTEGVINTNGVDQVASGLSAADVLPKDGSEWVELFVREMMSATDMDDARCRASRVLESVEKWIMAHATTEALQSFHKENTNLKNQLEVLLKENTILKHAVAIQHGRQKDYNEKSQELQHLRHLVSQYQEQLKTLEFKNYALSVHLKEAQQCNSIMGRCNPDVF
;
A
#
# COMPACT_ATOMS: atom_id res chain seq x y z
N MET A 1 -33.64 -38.03 23.39
CA MET A 1 -33.71 -37.85 24.86
C MET A 1 -32.30 -38.05 25.38
N PRO A 2 -31.64 -37.12 26.09
CA PRO A 2 -32.17 -35.96 26.82
C PRO A 2 -31.70 -34.59 26.29
N ALA A 3 -32.44 -33.55 26.70
CA ALA A 3 -32.10 -32.14 26.60
C ALA A 3 -31.50 -31.67 27.95
N VAL A 4 -30.61 -30.67 27.92
CA VAL A 4 -30.28 -29.87 29.10
C VAL A 4 -30.37 -28.39 28.74
N VAL A 5 -31.33 -27.75 29.39
CA VAL A 5 -31.60 -26.33 29.51
C VAL A 5 -30.57 -25.72 30.47
N VAL A 6 -30.22 -24.44 30.30
CA VAL A 6 -30.34 -23.40 31.36
C VAL A 6 -29.92 -22.01 30.81
N CYS A 7 -30.87 -21.08 30.93
CA CYS A 7 -30.81 -19.62 30.75
C CYS A 7 -29.62 -18.96 31.49
N GLY A 8 -29.07 -17.82 31.09
CA GLY A 8 -29.73 -16.56 30.77
C GLY A 8 -30.10 -15.79 32.04
N LYS A 9 -29.30 -14.79 32.46
CA LYS A 9 -29.79 -13.69 33.29
C LYS A 9 -28.90 -12.45 33.27
N ARG A 10 -29.51 -11.36 32.78
CA ARG A 10 -29.17 -9.96 33.02
C ARG A 10 -29.54 -9.62 34.46
N SER A 11 -28.76 -8.77 35.12
CA SER A 11 -29.17 -8.07 36.33
C SER A 11 -28.90 -6.58 36.17
N SER A 12 -29.98 -5.86 35.86
CA SER A 12 -30.17 -4.44 36.16
C SER A 12 -30.79 -4.30 37.54
N SER A 13 -30.30 -3.38 38.37
CA SER A 13 -31.02 -2.91 39.56
C SER A 13 -30.68 -1.44 39.78
N ILE A 14 -31.76 -0.66 39.89
CA ILE A 14 -31.92 0.77 40.13
C ILE A 14 -32.55 0.90 41.52
N PHE A 15 -32.03 1.83 42.34
CA PHE A 15 -32.66 2.69 43.39
C PHE A 15 -31.55 3.03 44.40
N GLU A 16 -30.98 4.23 44.45
CA GLU A 16 -31.54 5.52 44.92
C GLU A 16 -31.74 5.55 46.44
N ASP A 17 -30.79 6.19 47.13
CA ASP A 17 -31.07 6.91 48.38
C ASP A 17 -30.12 8.12 48.51
N LEU A 18 -30.72 9.28 48.74
CA LEU A 18 -30.09 10.60 48.81
C LEU A 18 -29.31 10.77 50.12
N HIS A 19 -28.22 11.55 50.10
CA HIS A 19 -28.09 12.84 50.79
C HIS A 19 -26.62 13.25 50.99
N LEU A 20 -26.36 14.55 50.72
CA LEU A 20 -25.30 15.43 51.20
C LEU A 20 -24.14 15.79 50.24
N HIS A 21 -24.30 17.01 49.72
CA HIS A 21 -23.30 17.93 49.17
C HIS A 21 -21.99 18.02 49.99
N THR A 22 -20.83 17.93 49.32
CA THR A 22 -19.72 18.95 49.37
C THR A 22 -18.58 18.60 48.39
N PRO A 23 -17.82 19.58 47.84
CA PRO A 23 -16.96 19.42 46.66
C PRO A 23 -15.52 18.98 46.99
N PRO A 24 -14.71 18.52 46.01
CA PRO A 24 -13.32 18.17 46.26
C PRO A 24 -12.42 19.42 46.28
N PRO A 25 -11.41 19.52 47.17
CA PRO A 25 -10.46 20.61 47.11
C PRO A 25 -9.34 20.33 46.11
N ALA A 26 -9.03 21.35 45.33
CA ALA A 26 -7.84 21.42 44.50
C ALA A 26 -6.59 21.82 45.31
N SER A 27 -5.43 21.47 44.74
CA SER A 27 -4.12 22.12 44.91
C SER A 27 -3.20 21.59 46.03
N LYS A 28 -2.04 21.03 45.63
CA LYS A 28 -0.72 21.60 45.93
C LYS A 28 0.39 20.95 45.08
N ARG A 29 1.35 21.80 44.73
CA ARG A 29 2.44 21.67 43.75
C ARG A 29 3.78 21.54 44.48
N ALA A 30 4.69 20.68 44.01
CA ALA A 30 6.17 20.77 44.09
C ALA A 30 6.74 19.59 43.25
N ARG A 31 7.50 19.73 42.14
CA ARG A 31 8.87 20.27 41.90
C ARG A 31 9.89 19.67 42.88
N CYS A 32 11.00 18.99 42.55
CA CYS A 32 11.94 18.88 41.41
C CYS A 32 12.66 17.49 41.55
N ALA A 33 13.01 16.69 40.53
CA ALA A 33 14.02 16.77 39.45
C ALA A 33 15.30 15.91 39.69
N SER A 34 15.86 15.42 38.57
CA SER A 34 17.15 14.76 38.30
C SER A 34 17.26 13.23 38.56
N GLY A 35 17.69 12.41 37.59
CA GLY A 35 18.20 12.73 36.26
C GLY A 35 18.56 11.53 35.37
N ALA A 36 18.88 11.89 34.11
CA ALA A 36 19.68 11.22 33.08
C ALA A 36 19.23 9.80 32.62
N PHE A 37 19.03 9.50 31.34
CA PHE A 37 19.77 9.88 30.13
C PHE A 37 18.86 9.90 28.86
N LEU A 38 18.88 11.03 28.13
CA LEU A 38 19.09 11.27 26.68
C LEU A 38 18.54 10.33 25.56
N PRO A 39 18.37 10.84 24.30
CA PRO A 39 17.06 10.90 23.64
C PRO A 39 17.02 10.35 22.20
N THR A 40 15.83 10.08 21.67
CA THR A 40 15.57 10.23 20.22
C THR A 40 14.17 10.77 20.05
N ALA A 41 14.08 12.09 19.91
CA ALA A 41 12.83 12.82 19.87
C ALA A 41 12.21 12.76 18.47
N ALA A 42 10.97 12.29 18.46
CA ALA A 42 9.99 12.57 17.43
C ALA A 42 9.91 14.08 17.16
N LEU A 43 10.03 14.46 15.89
CA LEU A 43 9.76 15.83 15.45
C LEU A 43 8.26 16.09 15.55
N ARG A 44 7.87 16.75 16.63
CA ARG A 44 6.59 17.44 16.75
C ARG A 44 6.65 18.74 15.97
N LEU A 45 5.76 18.84 15.00
CA LEU A 45 5.33 20.08 14.37
C LEU A 45 4.87 21.07 15.46
N SER A 46 5.29 22.32 15.34
CA SER A 46 4.61 23.46 15.96
C SER A 46 4.54 24.61 14.95
N PRO A 47 3.46 25.42 14.98
CA PRO A 47 3.11 26.33 13.92
C PRO A 47 3.46 27.80 14.23
N LEU A 48 3.49 28.58 13.15
CA LEU A 48 3.30 30.02 13.04
C LEU A 48 4.43 30.93 13.53
N ALA A 49 5.16 31.50 12.56
CA ALA A 49 5.71 32.83 12.66
C ALA A 49 5.10 33.68 11.55
N ASP A 50 4.22 34.61 11.95
CA ASP A 50 3.85 35.78 11.16
C ASP A 50 5.11 36.56 10.76
N ARG A 51 5.23 36.88 9.47
CA ARG A 51 5.83 38.14 9.03
C ARG A 51 5.28 38.54 7.67
N ASP A 52 4.43 39.55 7.74
CA ASP A 52 3.95 40.41 6.68
C ASP A 52 5.14 41.16 6.02
N ASN A 53 5.27 41.01 4.71
CA ASN A 53 5.53 42.07 3.72
C ASN A 53 5.90 41.46 2.37
N GLY A 54 5.16 41.87 1.34
CA GLY A 54 5.14 41.25 0.03
C GLY A 54 6.43 41.36 -0.78
N GLU A 55 6.64 40.34 -1.61
CA GLU A 55 7.00 40.43 -3.02
C GLU A 55 6.67 39.06 -3.64
N ASN A 56 5.57 39.04 -4.39
CA ASN A 56 4.97 37.87 -5.01
C ASN A 56 5.80 37.45 -6.24
N SER A 57 6.86 36.65 -6.04
CA SER A 57 7.56 35.95 -7.13
C SER A 57 8.47 34.77 -6.69
N GLY A 58 8.24 34.18 -5.51
CA GLY A 58 9.16 33.20 -4.88
C GLY A 58 8.60 31.79 -4.65
N ASP A 59 7.33 31.54 -4.98
CA ASP A 59 6.68 30.25 -4.71
C ASP A 59 7.03 29.19 -5.78
N GLY A 60 7.17 29.62 -7.04
CA GLY A 60 7.49 28.73 -8.16
C GLY A 60 8.90 28.14 -8.12
N THR A 61 9.89 28.87 -7.59
CA THR A 61 11.29 28.43 -7.56
C THR A 61 11.55 27.35 -6.50
N ASN A 62 10.84 27.40 -5.36
CA ASN A 62 10.93 26.37 -4.32
C ASN A 62 10.28 25.06 -4.76
N LEU A 63 9.13 25.14 -5.45
CA LEU A 63 8.45 23.98 -6.00
C LEU A 63 9.25 23.32 -7.13
N PHE A 64 9.84 24.13 -8.02
CA PHE A 64 10.71 23.66 -9.10
C PHE A 64 11.92 22.88 -8.58
N ALA A 65 12.64 23.43 -7.59
CA ALA A 65 13.81 22.77 -7.02
C ALA A 65 13.45 21.44 -6.33
N ALA A 66 12.30 21.39 -5.64
CA ALA A 66 11.81 20.17 -5.00
C ALA A 66 11.43 19.08 -6.02
N ASN A 67 10.71 19.46 -7.09
CA ASN A 67 10.32 18.54 -8.16
C ASN A 67 11.53 18.05 -8.96
N LEU A 68 12.50 18.92 -9.21
CA LEU A 68 13.74 18.57 -9.91
C LEU A 68 14.58 17.58 -9.09
N ALA A 69 14.69 17.79 -7.77
CA ALA A 69 15.35 16.84 -6.87
C ALA A 69 14.64 15.46 -6.87
N HIS A 70 13.32 15.46 -6.97
CA HIS A 70 12.53 14.23 -7.06
C HIS A 70 12.78 13.48 -8.38
N LEU A 71 12.77 14.19 -9.52
CA LEU A 71 13.07 13.61 -10.83
C LEU A 71 14.49 13.04 -10.89
N ARG A 72 15.47 13.72 -10.29
CA ARG A 72 16.85 13.23 -10.19
C ARG A 72 16.99 11.95 -9.37
N SER A 73 16.13 11.76 -8.36
CA SER A 73 16.08 10.51 -7.60
C SER A 73 15.48 9.36 -8.39
N LEU A 74 14.55 9.63 -9.31
CA LEU A 74 13.87 8.63 -10.13
C LEU A 74 14.69 8.25 -11.37
N PHE A 75 15.49 9.18 -11.89
CA PHE A 75 16.34 8.97 -13.06
C PHE A 75 17.81 9.34 -12.80
N PRO A 76 18.56 8.52 -12.04
CA PRO A 76 19.95 8.81 -11.69
C PRO A 76 20.91 8.85 -12.89
N GLU A 77 20.54 8.17 -13.98
CA GLU A 77 21.37 8.02 -15.20
C GLU A 77 21.10 9.11 -16.24
N MET A 78 20.06 9.94 -16.04
CA MET A 78 19.59 10.92 -17.01
C MET A 78 20.24 12.29 -16.82
N ASP A 79 20.50 12.99 -17.93
CA ASP A 79 21.17 14.29 -17.89
C ASP A 79 20.32 15.35 -17.19
N HIS A 80 20.98 16.14 -16.34
CA HIS A 80 20.36 17.16 -15.50
C HIS A 80 19.64 18.24 -16.32
N GLN A 81 20.21 18.61 -17.47
CA GLN A 81 19.62 19.62 -18.37
C GLN A 81 18.34 19.14 -19.05
N LEU A 82 18.20 17.82 -19.28
CA LEU A 82 16.97 17.23 -19.83
C LEU A 82 15.85 17.20 -18.78
N LEU A 83 16.20 16.90 -17.53
CA LEU A 83 15.26 16.94 -16.40
C LEU A 83 14.74 18.36 -16.14
N GLU A 84 15.63 19.35 -16.18
CA GLU A 84 15.29 20.77 -16.02
C GLU A 84 14.36 21.25 -17.15
N ARG A 85 14.71 20.96 -18.41
CA ARG A 85 13.90 21.32 -19.59
C ARG A 85 12.52 20.68 -19.57
N ALA A 86 12.43 19.39 -19.25
CA ALA A 86 11.14 18.70 -19.21
C ALA A 86 10.23 19.26 -18.11
N LEU A 87 10.80 19.68 -16.97
CA LEU A 87 10.05 20.29 -15.88
C LEU A 87 9.61 21.73 -16.20
N GLU A 88 10.44 22.50 -16.92
CA GLU A 88 10.08 23.83 -17.43
C GLU A 88 8.97 23.76 -18.49
N GLU A 89 9.08 22.84 -19.45
CA GLU A 89 8.07 22.61 -20.50
C GLU A 89 6.75 22.10 -19.92
N SER A 90 6.81 21.38 -18.80
CA SER A 90 5.64 20.88 -18.07
C SER A 90 5.04 21.89 -17.10
N GLY A 91 5.55 23.13 -17.06
CA GLY A 91 5.01 24.19 -16.20
C GLY A 91 5.12 23.88 -14.71
N ASN A 92 6.20 23.20 -14.29
CA ASN A 92 6.44 22.72 -12.92
C ASN A 92 5.49 21.61 -12.44
N ASP A 93 4.67 21.03 -13.33
CA ASP A 93 3.85 19.86 -13.02
C ASP A 93 4.70 18.57 -13.07
N LEU A 94 4.76 17.87 -11.95
CA LEU A 94 5.60 16.68 -11.80
C LEU A 94 5.09 15.51 -12.64
N ASP A 95 3.77 15.32 -12.71
CA ASP A 95 3.16 14.19 -13.42
C ASP A 95 3.33 14.34 -14.94
N SER A 96 3.13 15.54 -15.48
CA SER A 96 3.40 15.85 -16.89
C SER A 96 4.89 15.72 -17.24
N ALA A 97 5.80 16.16 -16.35
CA ALA A 97 7.24 16.01 -16.55
C ALA A 97 7.68 14.54 -16.55
N LEU A 98 7.13 13.74 -15.63
CA LEU A 98 7.36 12.29 -15.59
C LEU A 98 6.86 11.57 -16.84
N GLN A 99 5.69 11.96 -17.36
CA GLN A 99 5.15 11.37 -18.58
C GLN A 99 6.04 11.71 -19.79
N SER A 100 6.43 12.98 -19.94
CA SER A 100 7.32 13.44 -21.02
C SER A 100 8.68 12.74 -21.00
N LEU A 101 9.29 12.60 -19.83
CA LEU A 101 10.59 11.92 -19.68
C LEU A 101 10.50 10.41 -19.96
N ASN A 102 9.41 9.75 -19.55
CA ASN A 102 9.17 8.35 -19.88
C ASN A 102 8.95 8.16 -21.38
N ASP A 103 8.18 9.05 -22.02
CA ASP A 103 7.95 9.01 -23.46
C ASP A 103 9.26 9.21 -24.24
N LEU A 104 10.13 10.14 -23.82
CA LEU A 104 11.47 10.33 -24.39
C LEU A 104 12.35 9.07 -24.24
N HIS A 105 12.26 8.39 -23.09
CA HIS A 105 12.99 7.15 -22.84
C HIS A 105 12.48 6.02 -23.75
N LEU A 106 11.17 5.91 -23.90
CA LEU A 106 10.53 4.92 -24.78
C LEU A 106 10.79 5.21 -26.25
N GLU A 107 10.76 6.48 -26.67
CA GLU A 107 11.05 6.90 -28.04
C GLU A 107 12.53 6.67 -28.39
N THR A 108 13.45 6.92 -27.46
CA THR A 108 14.88 6.59 -27.61
C THR A 108 15.09 5.07 -27.75
N THR A 109 14.33 4.24 -27.04
CA THR A 109 14.37 2.78 -27.23
C THR A 109 13.69 2.32 -28.53
N LYS A 110 12.68 3.06 -29.02
CA LYS A 110 11.99 2.79 -30.29
C LYS A 110 12.82 3.14 -31.52
N PHE A 111 13.50 4.29 -31.53
CA PHE A 111 14.41 4.68 -32.62
C PHE A 111 15.63 3.74 -32.73
N ASN A 112 16.07 3.14 -31.62
CA ASN A 112 17.09 2.09 -31.64
C ASN A 112 16.57 0.76 -32.24
N LEU A 113 15.26 0.51 -32.19
CA LEU A 113 14.65 -0.67 -32.79
C LEU A 113 14.34 -0.48 -34.28
N ASP A 114 13.93 0.73 -34.67
CA ASP A 114 13.54 1.05 -36.05
C ASP A 114 14.75 1.28 -36.98
N SER A 115 15.93 1.62 -36.43
CA SER A 115 17.19 1.64 -37.19
C SER A 115 17.74 0.24 -37.51
N SER A 116 17.17 -0.84 -36.94
CA SER A 116 17.62 -2.23 -37.15
C SER A 116 16.70 -3.05 -38.06
N VAL A 117 15.58 -2.50 -38.54
CA VAL A 117 14.65 -3.23 -39.42
C VAL A 117 14.84 -2.77 -40.86
N SER A 118 15.96 -3.18 -41.43
CA SER A 118 16.06 -3.38 -42.87
C SER A 118 16.31 -4.85 -43.12
N LYS A 119 15.30 -5.52 -43.70
CA LYS A 119 15.40 -6.74 -44.52
C LYS A 119 15.52 -8.07 -43.75
N SER A 120 14.40 -8.78 -43.59
CA SER A 120 14.08 -9.88 -44.51
C SER A 120 12.72 -10.49 -44.18
N GLU A 121 11.94 -10.56 -45.24
CA GLU A 121 10.70 -11.27 -45.45
C GLU A 121 10.93 -12.80 -45.35
N ILE A 122 9.94 -13.50 -44.80
CA ILE A 122 9.21 -14.66 -45.37
C ILE A 122 8.72 -15.54 -44.23
N GLY A 123 7.40 -15.60 -44.11
CA GLY A 123 6.70 -16.50 -43.21
C GLY A 123 6.36 -17.85 -43.85
N VAL A 124 5.40 -18.46 -43.18
CA VAL A 124 4.61 -19.66 -43.52
C VAL A 124 5.03 -20.92 -42.75
N GLU A 125 4.22 -21.13 -41.73
CA GLU A 125 3.92 -22.31 -40.95
C GLU A 125 3.59 -23.53 -41.83
N THR A 126 3.90 -24.75 -41.37
CA THR A 126 2.99 -25.90 -41.56
C THR A 126 3.32 -27.03 -40.56
N ASN A 127 2.33 -27.25 -39.70
CA ASN A 127 2.05 -28.41 -38.88
C ASN A 127 1.95 -29.72 -39.70
N VAL A 128 2.46 -30.87 -39.19
CA VAL A 128 1.78 -32.19 -39.13
C VAL A 128 2.62 -33.17 -38.28
N GLN A 129 1.91 -33.87 -37.39
CA GLN A 129 2.33 -34.83 -36.36
C GLN A 129 2.26 -36.31 -36.89
N PRO A 130 2.22 -37.35 -36.04
CA PRO A 130 3.28 -38.29 -35.62
C PRO A 130 3.18 -39.71 -36.23
N SER A 131 4.16 -40.60 -35.95
CA SER A 131 3.86 -42.01 -35.64
C SER A 131 5.03 -42.82 -35.08
N THR A 132 4.59 -43.82 -34.32
CA THR A 132 5.20 -44.72 -33.34
C THR A 132 5.65 -46.08 -33.91
N GLU A 133 6.33 -46.83 -33.03
CA GLU A 133 6.42 -48.30 -32.92
C GLU A 133 7.52 -49.08 -33.68
N GLY A 134 8.16 -50.02 -32.95
CA GLY A 134 8.68 -51.26 -33.53
C GLY A 134 10.00 -51.79 -32.96
N VAL A 135 9.93 -52.61 -31.91
CA VAL A 135 11.00 -53.43 -31.32
C VAL A 135 11.33 -54.65 -32.23
N ILE A 136 12.57 -55.18 -32.19
CA ILE A 136 12.97 -56.61 -32.01
C ILE A 136 14.40 -56.90 -32.56
N ASN A 137 15.31 -57.14 -31.61
CA ASN A 137 16.36 -58.17 -31.46
C ASN A 137 17.24 -58.64 -32.64
N THR A 138 18.58 -58.68 -32.44
CA THR A 138 19.37 -59.87 -31.99
C THR A 138 20.88 -59.71 -32.23
N ASN A 139 21.66 -60.09 -31.20
CA ASN A 139 23.01 -60.71 -31.18
C ASN A 139 24.16 -60.03 -31.97
N GLY A 140 25.28 -59.58 -31.41
CA GLY A 140 26.07 -60.07 -30.27
C GLY A 140 27.35 -60.73 -30.80
N VAL A 141 28.52 -60.09 -30.66
CA VAL A 141 29.84 -60.73 -30.45
C VAL A 141 30.77 -59.70 -29.79
N ASP A 142 31.43 -60.17 -28.74
CA ASP A 142 32.52 -59.56 -27.97
C ASP A 142 33.58 -58.83 -28.79
N GLN A 143 34.13 -57.75 -28.23
CA GLN A 143 35.58 -57.64 -28.07
C GLN A 143 35.99 -56.55 -27.07
N VAL A 144 36.64 -57.04 -26.01
CA VAL A 144 37.69 -56.40 -25.21
C VAL A 144 37.25 -55.27 -24.28
N ALA A 145 36.85 -55.72 -23.08
CA ALA A 145 37.11 -55.02 -21.85
C ALA A 145 38.60 -54.61 -21.76
N SER A 146 38.85 -53.31 -21.70
CA SER A 146 40.09 -52.75 -21.19
C SER A 146 39.80 -51.37 -20.60
N GLY A 147 39.91 -51.28 -19.28
CA GLY A 147 40.36 -50.07 -18.61
C GLY A 147 39.30 -49.03 -18.26
N LEU A 148 38.71 -49.21 -17.07
CA LEU A 148 38.21 -48.16 -16.18
C LEU A 148 36.93 -47.43 -16.62
N SER A 149 35.81 -47.98 -16.15
CA SER A 149 34.64 -47.18 -15.77
C SER A 149 35.07 -46.16 -14.70
N ALA A 150 35.35 -44.94 -15.13
CA ALA A 150 35.62 -43.78 -14.28
C ALA A 150 34.44 -42.79 -14.36
N ALA A 151 33.21 -43.29 -14.35
CA ALA A 151 32.01 -42.45 -14.36
C ALA A 151 31.65 -41.88 -12.96
N ASP A 152 32.41 -42.22 -11.91
CA ASP A 152 31.97 -41.98 -10.52
C ASP A 152 32.74 -40.92 -9.73
N VAL A 153 33.62 -40.13 -10.34
CA VAL A 153 34.16 -38.93 -9.67
C VAL A 153 34.30 -37.80 -10.67
N LEU A 154 33.17 -37.26 -11.14
CA LEU A 154 33.19 -35.93 -11.75
C LEU A 154 33.48 -34.92 -10.62
N PRO A 155 34.61 -34.18 -10.69
CA PRO A 155 34.98 -33.22 -9.65
C PRO A 155 33.85 -32.20 -9.43
N LYS A 156 33.51 -31.94 -8.17
CA LYS A 156 32.38 -31.08 -7.77
C LYS A 156 32.79 -29.63 -7.54
N ASP A 157 34.08 -29.41 -7.30
CA ASP A 157 34.65 -28.10 -7.00
C ASP A 157 35.89 -27.82 -7.84
N GLY A 158 36.21 -26.54 -8.04
CA GLY A 158 37.35 -26.10 -8.86
C GLY A 158 38.69 -26.64 -8.35
N SER A 159 38.83 -26.84 -7.04
CA SER A 159 40.01 -27.41 -6.40
C SER A 159 40.28 -28.85 -6.85
N GLU A 160 39.24 -29.68 -6.91
CA GLU A 160 39.31 -31.08 -7.36
C GLU A 160 39.66 -31.19 -8.86
N TRP A 161 39.18 -30.24 -9.68
CA TRP A 161 39.57 -30.14 -11.11
C TRP A 161 41.05 -29.79 -11.28
N VAL A 162 41.60 -28.91 -10.45
CA VAL A 162 43.04 -28.56 -10.46
C VAL A 162 43.88 -29.76 -10.06
N GLU A 163 43.50 -30.49 -9.01
CA GLU A 163 44.20 -31.70 -8.59
C GLU A 163 44.18 -32.79 -9.66
N LEU A 164 43.03 -32.99 -10.32
CA LEU A 164 42.89 -33.94 -11.42
C LEU A 164 43.74 -33.55 -12.63
N PHE A 165 43.78 -32.26 -12.97
CA PHE A 165 44.61 -31.74 -14.05
C PHE A 165 46.11 -31.97 -13.78
N VAL A 166 46.59 -31.61 -12.58
CA VAL A 166 48.00 -31.80 -12.19
C VAL A 166 48.35 -33.29 -12.15
N ARG A 167 47.47 -34.15 -11.62
CA ARG A 167 47.67 -35.60 -11.57
C ARG A 167 47.79 -36.22 -12.96
N GLU A 168 46.90 -35.84 -13.88
CA GLU A 168 46.94 -36.34 -15.27
C GLU A 168 48.22 -35.89 -15.98
N MET A 169 48.64 -34.64 -15.83
CA MET A 169 49.90 -34.17 -16.43
C MET A 169 51.14 -34.84 -15.84
N MET A 170 51.19 -35.09 -14.52
CA MET A 170 52.32 -35.80 -13.89
C MET A 170 52.43 -37.26 -14.33
N SER A 171 51.35 -37.84 -14.87
CA SER A 171 51.34 -39.21 -15.41
C SER A 171 51.74 -39.30 -16.89
N ALA A 172 51.97 -38.16 -17.55
CA ALA A 172 52.27 -38.13 -18.98
C ALA A 172 53.66 -38.71 -19.30
N THR A 173 53.76 -39.43 -20.41
CA THR A 173 55.02 -40.09 -20.83
C THR A 173 55.91 -39.16 -21.65
N ASP A 174 55.31 -38.21 -22.38
CA ASP A 174 56.00 -37.21 -23.18
C ASP A 174 55.20 -35.89 -23.23
N MET A 175 55.76 -34.87 -23.89
CA MET A 175 55.11 -33.56 -23.98
C MET A 175 53.86 -33.54 -24.86
N ASP A 176 53.73 -34.44 -25.83
CA ASP A 176 52.56 -34.52 -26.71
C ASP A 176 51.39 -35.19 -25.97
N ASP A 177 51.67 -36.27 -25.21
CA ASP A 177 50.74 -36.95 -24.30
C ASP A 177 50.25 -36.00 -23.20
N ALA A 178 51.14 -35.20 -22.59
CA ALA A 178 50.76 -34.18 -21.62
C ALA A 178 49.80 -33.14 -22.22
N ARG A 179 50.03 -32.71 -23.47
CA ARG A 179 49.14 -31.78 -24.20
C ARG A 179 47.79 -32.42 -24.51
N CYS A 180 47.75 -33.67 -24.97
CA CYS A 180 46.52 -34.41 -25.21
C CYS A 180 45.69 -34.58 -23.92
N ARG A 181 46.33 -34.92 -22.81
CA ARG A 181 45.67 -35.04 -21.49
C ARG A 181 45.13 -33.70 -20.99
N ALA A 182 45.93 -32.64 -21.08
CA ALA A 182 45.50 -31.30 -20.69
C ALA A 182 44.27 -30.84 -21.49
N SER A 183 44.26 -31.04 -22.82
CA SER A 183 43.10 -30.72 -23.67
C SER A 183 41.84 -31.45 -23.20
N ARG A 184 41.94 -32.76 -22.96
CA ARG A 184 40.79 -33.58 -22.53
C ARG A 184 40.22 -33.14 -21.19
N VAL A 185 41.09 -32.80 -20.22
CA VAL A 185 40.63 -32.31 -18.91
C VAL A 185 39.98 -30.93 -19.05
N LEU A 186 40.57 -30.01 -19.81
CA LEU A 186 40.00 -28.68 -20.04
C LEU A 186 38.65 -28.71 -20.77
N GLU A 187 38.50 -29.57 -21.79
CA GLU A 187 37.21 -29.77 -22.47
C GLU A 187 36.14 -30.33 -21.51
N SER A 188 36.54 -31.16 -20.55
CA SER A 188 35.63 -31.71 -19.54
C SER A 188 35.21 -30.63 -18.54
N VAL A 189 36.14 -29.76 -18.13
CA VAL A 189 35.86 -28.58 -17.30
C VAL A 189 34.92 -27.61 -18.03
N GLU A 190 35.16 -27.33 -19.31
CA GLU A 190 34.31 -26.43 -20.11
C GLU A 190 32.87 -26.95 -20.16
N LYS A 191 32.68 -28.24 -20.47
CA LYS A 191 31.36 -28.89 -20.47
C LYS A 191 30.69 -28.83 -19.09
N TRP A 192 31.46 -29.05 -18.03
CA TRP A 192 30.96 -28.96 -16.66
C TRP A 192 30.54 -27.53 -16.29
N ILE A 193 31.36 -26.52 -16.60
CA ILE A 193 31.05 -25.10 -16.36
C ILE A 193 29.78 -24.71 -17.12
N MET A 194 29.68 -25.05 -18.40
CA MET A 194 28.50 -24.74 -19.21
C MET A 194 27.22 -25.38 -18.66
N ALA A 195 27.29 -26.67 -18.29
CA ALA A 195 26.16 -27.37 -17.69
C ALA A 195 25.77 -26.76 -16.35
N HIS A 196 26.74 -26.53 -15.47
CA HIS A 196 26.52 -25.97 -14.14
C HIS A 196 25.92 -24.56 -14.22
N ALA A 197 26.53 -23.66 -15.01
CA ALA A 197 26.05 -22.29 -15.21
C ALA A 197 24.62 -22.27 -15.76
N THR A 198 24.29 -23.16 -16.71
CA THR A 198 22.92 -23.27 -17.25
C THR A 198 21.93 -23.73 -16.17
N THR A 199 22.30 -24.74 -15.38
CA THR A 199 21.43 -25.25 -14.31
C THR A 199 21.23 -24.22 -13.19
N GLU A 200 22.28 -23.49 -12.81
CA GLU A 200 22.22 -22.45 -11.78
C GLU A 200 21.40 -21.26 -12.25
N ALA A 201 21.54 -20.84 -13.52
CA ALA A 201 20.71 -19.80 -14.12
C ALA A 201 19.23 -20.21 -14.13
N LEU A 202 18.92 -21.46 -14.51
CA LEU A 202 17.54 -21.96 -14.52
C LEU A 202 16.97 -22.06 -13.09
N GLN A 203 17.76 -22.55 -12.14
CA GLN A 203 17.35 -22.67 -10.74
C GLN A 203 17.12 -21.32 -10.08
N SER A 204 18.04 -20.36 -10.29
CA SER A 204 17.91 -18.99 -9.77
C SER A 204 16.68 -18.29 -10.35
N PHE A 205 16.48 -18.37 -11.66
CA PHE A 205 15.29 -17.86 -12.34
C PHE A 205 14.00 -18.50 -11.79
N HIS A 206 13.97 -19.83 -11.65
CA HIS A 206 12.80 -20.53 -11.10
C HIS A 206 12.52 -20.07 -9.66
N LYS A 207 13.54 -19.96 -8.82
CA LYS A 207 13.42 -19.49 -7.44
C LYS A 207 12.86 -18.05 -7.39
N GLU A 208 13.39 -17.14 -8.21
CA GLU A 208 12.89 -15.78 -8.30
C GLU A 208 11.44 -15.73 -8.78
N ASN A 209 11.09 -16.48 -9.83
CA ASN A 209 9.73 -16.57 -10.36
C ASN A 209 8.73 -17.04 -9.29
N THR A 210 9.10 -18.07 -8.52
CA THR A 210 8.26 -18.54 -7.39
C THR A 210 8.12 -17.49 -6.29
N ASN A 211 9.19 -16.74 -5.98
CA ASN A 211 9.14 -15.67 -5.00
C ASN A 211 8.22 -14.53 -5.45
N LEU A 212 8.36 -14.07 -6.70
CA LEU A 212 7.50 -13.03 -7.28
C LEU A 212 6.03 -13.45 -7.31
N LYS A 213 5.73 -14.71 -7.67
CA LYS A 213 4.36 -15.26 -7.60
C LYS A 213 3.79 -15.23 -6.18
N ASN A 214 4.59 -15.63 -5.18
CA ASN A 214 4.16 -15.61 -3.79
C ASN A 214 3.89 -14.18 -3.29
N GLN A 215 4.76 -13.22 -3.64
CA GLN A 215 4.56 -11.80 -3.29
C GLN A 215 3.29 -11.25 -3.94
N LEU A 216 3.05 -11.56 -5.22
CA LEU A 216 1.83 -11.16 -5.92
C LEU A 216 0.58 -11.74 -5.26
N GLU A 217 0.61 -13.01 -4.84
CA GLU A 217 -0.52 -13.63 -4.14
C GLU A 217 -0.82 -12.93 -2.79
N VAL A 218 0.23 -12.56 -2.04
CA VAL A 218 0.07 -11.79 -0.79
C VAL A 218 -0.56 -10.43 -1.07
N LEU A 219 -0.04 -9.69 -2.05
CA LEU A 219 -0.58 -8.38 -2.43
C LEU A 219 -2.05 -8.45 -2.89
N LEU A 220 -2.44 -9.50 -3.61
CA LEU A 220 -3.84 -9.72 -3.99
C LEU A 220 -4.75 -9.95 -2.78
N LYS A 221 -4.29 -10.73 -1.79
CA LYS A 221 -5.03 -10.95 -0.54
C LYS A 221 -5.18 -9.64 0.24
N GLU A 222 -4.11 -8.87 0.38
CA GLU A 222 -4.14 -7.56 1.03
C GLU A 222 -5.05 -6.57 0.30
N ASN A 223 -5.00 -6.51 -1.03
CA ASN A 223 -5.88 -5.68 -1.85
C ASN A 223 -7.36 -6.02 -1.62
N THR A 224 -7.67 -7.31 -1.46
CA THR A 224 -9.03 -7.76 -1.16
C THR A 224 -9.48 -7.31 0.23
N ILE A 225 -8.60 -7.43 1.24
CA ILE A 225 -8.87 -6.95 2.60
C ILE A 225 -9.09 -5.43 2.60
N LEU A 226 -8.25 -4.67 1.89
CA LEU A 226 -8.38 -3.22 1.76
C LEU A 226 -9.69 -2.82 1.07
N LYS A 227 -10.06 -3.47 -0.04
CA LYS A 227 -11.34 -3.26 -0.71
C LYS A 227 -12.53 -3.49 0.24
N HIS A 228 -12.47 -4.56 1.02
CA HIS A 228 -13.51 -4.86 2.01
C HIS A 228 -13.57 -3.82 3.12
N ALA A 229 -12.41 -3.37 3.63
CA ALA A 229 -12.34 -2.32 4.64
C ALA A 229 -12.90 -0.98 4.12
N VAL A 230 -12.58 -0.61 2.88
CA VAL A 230 -13.12 0.60 2.22
C VAL A 230 -14.63 0.50 2.05
N ALA A 231 -15.16 -0.65 1.64
CA ALA A 231 -16.61 -0.85 1.51
C ALA A 231 -17.34 -0.69 2.86
N ILE A 232 -16.77 -1.24 3.95
CA ILE A 232 -17.32 -1.05 5.31
C ILE A 232 -17.27 0.41 5.72
N GLN A 233 -16.14 1.09 5.47
CA GLN A 233 -15.98 2.50 5.84
C GLN A 233 -16.96 3.40 5.08
N HIS A 234 -17.16 3.13 3.79
CA HIS A 234 -18.16 3.83 2.98
C HIS A 234 -19.57 3.61 3.51
N GLY A 235 -19.94 2.36 3.86
CA GLY A 235 -21.23 2.06 4.49
C GLY A 235 -21.46 2.84 5.77
N ARG A 236 -20.47 2.85 6.68
CA ARG A 236 -20.53 3.64 7.92
C ARG A 236 -20.69 5.13 7.65
N GLN A 237 -19.93 5.68 6.71
CA GLN A 237 -20.02 7.10 6.35
C GLN A 237 -21.41 7.46 5.82
N LYS A 238 -22.00 6.58 5.02
CA LYS A 238 -23.36 6.76 4.51
C LYS A 238 -24.37 6.80 5.65
N ASP A 239 -24.32 5.86 6.59
CA ASP A 239 -25.21 5.82 7.76
C ASP A 239 -25.06 7.09 8.63
N TYR A 240 -23.84 7.59 8.80
CA TYR A 240 -23.60 8.85 9.51
C TYR A 240 -24.21 10.05 8.79
N ASN A 241 -24.11 10.11 7.47
CA ASN A 241 -24.70 11.18 6.67
C ASN A 241 -26.23 11.15 6.76
N GLU A 242 -26.85 9.97 6.68
CA GLU A 242 -28.30 9.80 6.84
C GLU A 242 -28.77 10.25 8.23
N LYS A 243 -28.14 9.76 9.30
CA LYS A 243 -28.44 10.21 10.68
C LYS A 243 -28.23 11.70 10.88
N SER A 244 -27.22 12.28 10.25
CA SER A 244 -26.98 13.73 10.30
C SER A 244 -28.15 14.50 9.69
N GLN A 245 -28.68 14.06 8.55
CA GLN A 245 -29.86 14.66 7.92
C GLN A 245 -31.10 14.55 8.81
N GLU A 246 -31.35 13.36 9.38
CA GLU A 246 -32.45 13.15 10.34
C GLU A 246 -32.34 14.06 11.56
N LEU A 247 -31.13 14.21 12.11
CA LEU A 247 -30.87 15.11 13.23
C LEU A 247 -31.14 16.58 12.88
N GLN A 248 -30.79 17.02 11.67
CA GLN A 248 -31.11 18.38 11.21
C GLN A 248 -32.62 18.58 11.06
N HIS A 249 -33.32 17.60 10.49
CA HIS A 249 -34.78 17.63 10.38
C HIS A 249 -35.44 17.71 11.75
N LEU A 250 -35.02 16.88 12.71
CA LEU A 250 -35.56 16.89 14.06
C LEU A 250 -35.26 18.20 14.80
N ARG A 251 -34.06 18.77 14.62
CA ARG A 251 -33.74 20.11 15.14
C ARG A 251 -34.69 21.16 14.61
N HIS A 252 -34.99 21.15 13.31
CA HIS A 252 -35.93 22.10 12.72
C HIS A 252 -37.33 21.95 13.34
N LEU A 253 -37.82 20.72 13.48
CA LEU A 253 -39.12 20.44 14.09
C LEU A 253 -39.19 20.88 15.56
N VAL A 254 -38.14 20.65 16.34
CA VAL A 254 -38.06 21.12 17.74
C VAL A 254 -38.11 22.65 17.80
N SER A 255 -37.38 23.35 16.93
CA SER A 255 -37.42 24.82 16.85
C SER A 255 -38.82 25.32 16.50
N GLN A 256 -39.51 24.66 15.56
CA GLN A 256 -40.89 25.00 15.20
C GLN A 256 -41.84 24.84 16.39
N TYR A 257 -41.77 23.73 17.14
CA TYR A 257 -42.60 23.54 18.33
C TYR A 257 -42.28 24.52 19.45
N GLN A 258 -41.00 24.88 19.65
CA GLN A 258 -40.61 25.91 20.60
C GLN A 258 -41.20 27.28 20.26
N GLU A 259 -41.26 27.65 18.97
CA GLU A 259 -41.87 28.90 18.51
C GLU A 259 -43.40 28.92 18.68
N GLN A 260 -44.05 27.79 18.39
CA GLN A 260 -45.49 27.64 18.64
C GLN A 260 -45.83 27.77 20.13
N LEU A 261 -45.03 27.16 21.01
CA LEU A 261 -45.19 27.29 22.46
C LEU A 261 -45.10 28.75 22.91
N LYS A 262 -44.04 29.47 22.51
CA LYS A 262 -43.89 30.91 22.82
C LYS A 262 -45.07 31.74 22.32
N THR A 263 -45.59 31.43 21.14
CA THR A 263 -46.75 32.13 20.56
C THR A 263 -48.02 31.89 21.39
N LEU A 264 -48.25 30.65 21.82
CA LEU A 264 -49.40 30.31 22.66
C LEU A 264 -49.27 30.90 24.07
N GLU A 265 -48.07 30.89 24.65
CA GLU A 265 -47.77 31.54 25.93
C GLU A 265 -48.07 33.04 25.87
N PHE A 266 -47.62 33.73 24.81
CA PHE A 266 -47.92 35.15 24.59
C PHE A 266 -49.42 35.42 24.48
N LYS A 267 -50.15 34.62 23.68
CA LYS A 267 -51.61 34.75 23.53
C LYS A 267 -52.34 34.51 24.85
N ASN A 268 -51.93 33.49 25.62
CA ASN A 268 -52.53 33.18 26.91
C ASN A 268 -52.30 34.32 27.92
N TYR A 269 -51.08 34.87 27.96
CA TYR A 269 -50.77 36.03 28.78
C TYR A 269 -51.63 37.25 28.42
N ALA A 270 -51.72 37.59 27.13
CA ALA A 270 -52.55 38.70 26.65
C ALA A 270 -54.03 38.53 27.05
N LEU A 271 -54.59 37.33 26.86
CA LEU A 271 -55.95 37.01 27.29
C LEU A 271 -56.13 37.12 28.80
N SER A 272 -55.17 36.63 29.60
CA SER A 272 -55.20 36.76 31.06
C SER A 272 -55.17 38.21 31.51
N VAL A 273 -54.44 39.09 30.82
CA VAL A 273 -54.38 40.52 31.13
C VAL A 273 -55.73 41.18 30.82
N HIS A 274 -56.27 40.96 29.62
CA HIS A 274 -57.59 41.50 29.23
C HIS A 274 -58.73 41.01 30.12
N LEU A 275 -58.68 39.75 30.58
CA LEU A 275 -59.68 39.21 31.50
C LEU A 275 -59.63 39.92 32.86
N LYS A 276 -58.43 40.20 33.39
CA LYS A 276 -58.27 40.98 34.63
C LYS A 276 -58.79 42.41 34.46
N GLU A 277 -58.48 43.06 33.34
CA GLU A 277 -58.98 44.40 33.02
C GLU A 277 -60.52 44.43 32.99
N ALA A 278 -61.16 43.48 32.29
CA ALA A 278 -62.61 43.38 32.21
C ALA A 278 -63.27 43.15 33.60
N GLN A 279 -62.67 42.32 34.46
CA GLN A 279 -63.17 42.08 35.82
C GLN A 279 -63.04 43.32 36.72
N GLN A 280 -61.95 44.08 36.59
CA GLN A 280 -61.75 45.32 37.34
C GLN A 280 -62.73 46.42 36.88
N CYS A 281 -62.94 46.57 35.56
CA CYS A 281 -63.94 47.49 35.01
C CYS A 281 -65.37 47.15 35.45
N ASN A 282 -65.73 45.85 35.53
CA ASN A 282 -67.03 45.42 36.02
C ASN A 282 -67.22 45.64 37.55
N SER A 283 -66.14 45.64 38.34
CA SER A 283 -66.20 45.93 39.78
C SER A 283 -66.44 47.43 40.06
N ILE A 284 -66.06 48.32 39.14
CA ILE A 284 -66.32 49.77 39.24
C ILE A 284 -67.72 50.11 38.67
N MET A 285 -68.23 49.32 37.72
CA MET A 285 -69.57 49.48 37.12
C MET A 285 -70.60 48.49 37.69
N GLY A 286 -70.43 48.04 38.93
CA GLY A 286 -71.35 47.12 39.63
C GLY A 286 -72.33 47.81 40.59
N ARG A 287 -72.28 49.14 40.73
CA ARG A 287 -73.29 49.92 41.48
C ARG A 287 -74.17 50.68 40.51
N CYS A 288 -75.18 50.01 39.96
CA CYS A 288 -76.50 50.57 39.63
C CYS A 288 -77.33 49.54 38.86
N ASN A 289 -78.07 48.71 39.59
CA ASN A 289 -79.45 48.42 39.22
C ASN A 289 -80.29 48.90 40.41
N PRO A 290 -80.99 50.05 40.33
CA PRO A 290 -82.07 50.30 41.26
C PRO A 290 -83.23 49.39 40.84
N ASP A 291 -83.70 48.57 41.79
CA ASP A 291 -85.01 47.95 41.72
C ASP A 291 -86.04 49.00 41.30
N VAL A 292 -86.73 48.74 40.19
CA VAL A 292 -87.98 49.43 39.86
C VAL A 292 -89.05 48.36 39.83
N PHE A 293 -89.88 48.39 40.88
CA PHE A 293 -91.17 47.73 41.00
C PHE A 293 -92.15 48.21 39.93
#